data_AF-A0A0F3GZ92-F1
#
_entry.id   AF-A0A0F3GZ92-F1
#
_cell.length_a   1.000
_cell.length_b   1.000
_cell.length_c   1.000
_cell.angle_alpha   90.00
_cell.angle_beta   90.00
_cell.angle_gamma   90.00
#
_symmetry.space_group_name_H-M   'P 1'
#
loop_
_entity.id
_entity.type
_entity.pdbx_description
1 polymer ?
#
loop_
_entity_poly.entity_id
_entity_poly.type
_entity_poly.pdbx_seq_one_letter_code
_entity_poly.pdbx_strand_id
1 'polypeptide(L)'
;VMNGLSIVNGNYVVKGIPGNWLIKAVADFDGDGKVDVLWQNPTTGDYALWFMDGIKIINGNYVFRSVPDSWQVIRTADYNGDGKADILWQDSTTGDVYLLLMDGTKKLGEGFAGKGIPSQWQPR
;
A
#
# COMPACT_ATOMS: atom_id res chain seq x y z
N VAL A 1 0.44 -10.04 33.68
CA VAL A 1 -0.51 -11.12 33.35
C VAL A 1 -1.58 -10.51 32.46
N MET A 2 -1.54 -10.74 31.15
CA MET A 2 -2.52 -10.18 30.22
C MET A 2 -3.70 -11.16 30.16
N ASN A 3 -4.80 -10.82 30.85
CA ASN A 3 -6.00 -11.64 30.92
C ASN A 3 -7.03 -11.14 29.90
N GLY A 4 -7.31 -11.96 28.90
CA GLY A 4 -8.69 -12.15 28.45
C GLY A 4 -9.30 -11.10 27.54
N LEU A 5 -8.71 -10.85 26.37
CA LEU A 5 -9.49 -10.40 25.22
C LEU A 5 -9.89 -11.62 24.39
N SER A 6 -10.93 -12.32 24.83
CA SER A 6 -11.74 -13.15 23.94
C SER A 6 -12.47 -12.22 22.98
N ILE A 7 -12.31 -12.43 21.67
CA ILE A 7 -13.11 -11.75 20.66
C ILE A 7 -14.50 -12.41 20.69
N VAL A 8 -15.43 -11.84 21.46
CA VAL A 8 -16.76 -12.41 21.74
C VAL A 8 -17.75 -12.20 20.58
N ASN A 9 -17.38 -11.39 19.58
CA ASN A 9 -18.09 -11.29 18.31
C ASN A 9 -17.06 -11.01 17.22
N GLY A 10 -16.64 -12.05 16.50
CA GLY A 10 -15.87 -11.90 15.28
C GLY A 10 -16.76 -11.35 14.16
N ASN A 11 -17.23 -10.11 14.30
CA ASN A 11 -17.51 -9.31 13.12
C ASN A 11 -16.16 -9.18 12.43
N TYR A 12 -15.89 -10.04 11.44
CA TYR A 12 -14.82 -9.78 10.50
C TYR A 12 -15.01 -8.32 10.07
N VAL A 13 -14.04 -7.45 10.38
CA VAL A 13 -14.08 -6.00 10.11
C VAL A 13 -14.17 -5.74 8.58
N VAL A 14 -14.14 -6.80 7.77
CA VAL A 14 -14.16 -6.77 6.32
C VAL A 14 -15.10 -7.85 5.78
N LYS A 15 -16.14 -7.42 5.04
CA LYS A 15 -16.66 -8.17 3.89
C LYS A 15 -16.02 -7.54 2.64
N GLY A 16 -15.29 -8.31 1.83
CA GLY A 16 -14.95 -7.85 0.47
C GLY A 16 -13.56 -8.18 -0.07
N ILE A 17 -12.58 -8.53 0.78
CA ILE A 17 -11.28 -9.03 0.29
C ILE A 17 -11.12 -10.51 0.69
N PRO A 18 -10.89 -11.43 -0.27
CA PRO A 18 -10.60 -12.82 0.02
C PRO A 18 -9.34 -12.95 0.89
N GLY A 19 -9.30 -13.91 1.82
CA GLY A 19 -8.25 -14.02 2.84
C GLY A 19 -6.81 -14.24 2.35
N ASN A 20 -6.56 -14.26 1.03
CA ASN A 20 -5.24 -14.38 0.43
C ASN A 20 -4.55 -13.04 0.15
N TRP A 21 -5.22 -11.90 0.35
CA TRP A 21 -4.59 -10.59 0.16
C TRP A 21 -3.72 -10.18 1.36
N LEU A 22 -2.65 -9.45 1.08
CA LEU A 22 -1.65 -9.02 2.05
C LEU A 22 -1.68 -7.50 2.19
N ILE A 23 -1.55 -7.00 3.43
CA ILE A 23 -1.34 -5.57 3.67
C ILE A 23 0.09 -5.20 3.23
N LYS A 24 0.21 -4.18 2.39
CA LYS A 24 1.51 -3.68 1.89
C LYS A 24 1.86 -2.30 2.44
N ALA A 25 0.88 -1.48 2.78
CA ALA A 25 1.10 -0.21 3.45
C ALA A 25 -0.13 0.24 4.23
N VAL A 26 0.11 1.11 5.22
CA VAL A 26 -0.90 1.85 5.98
C VAL A 26 -0.45 3.31 6.06
N ALA A 27 -1.18 4.22 5.45
CA ALA A 27 -0.87 5.64 5.36
C ALA A 27 -2.11 6.44 4.96
N ASP A 28 -2.11 7.77 5.12
CA ASP A 28 -3.19 8.64 4.65
C ASP A 28 -3.04 8.88 3.14
N PHE A 29 -3.80 8.17 2.30
CA PHE A 29 -3.64 8.22 0.84
C PHE A 29 -4.57 9.22 0.17
N ASP A 30 -5.67 9.63 0.81
CA ASP A 30 -6.59 10.67 0.30
C ASP A 30 -6.45 12.04 0.97
N GLY A 31 -5.66 12.14 2.03
CA GLY A 31 -5.35 13.39 2.73
C GLY A 31 -6.44 13.83 3.70
N ASP A 32 -7.31 12.92 4.14
CA ASP A 32 -8.42 13.24 5.03
C ASP A 32 -8.04 13.25 6.54
N GLY A 33 -6.76 13.00 6.84
CA GLY A 33 -6.19 12.93 8.18
C GLY A 33 -6.33 11.56 8.85
N LYS A 34 -6.86 10.55 8.15
CA LYS A 34 -7.01 9.17 8.64
C LYS A 34 -6.13 8.23 7.81
N VAL A 35 -5.80 7.09 8.40
CA VAL A 35 -4.93 6.11 7.74
C VAL A 35 -5.74 5.09 6.95
N ASP A 36 -5.40 4.94 5.68
CA ASP A 36 -5.96 3.98 4.74
C ASP A 36 -5.09 2.72 4.65
N VAL A 37 -5.60 1.69 3.94
CA VAL A 37 -4.89 0.40 3.81
C VAL A 37 -4.68 0.03 2.35
N LEU A 38 -3.42 -0.13 1.96
CA LEU A 38 -3.03 -0.67 0.65
C LEU A 38 -2.83 -2.18 0.76
N TRP A 39 -3.60 -2.92 -0.05
CA TRP A 39 -3.59 -4.38 -0.13
C TRP A 39 -2.98 -4.85 -1.45
N GLN A 40 -2.42 -6.05 -1.44
CA GLN A 40 -1.96 -6.77 -2.62
C GLN A 40 -2.58 -8.18 -2.68
N ASN A 41 -3.05 -8.59 -3.85
CA ASN A 41 -3.30 -9.98 -4.17
C ASN A 41 -2.00 -10.60 -4.70
N PRO A 42 -1.31 -11.46 -3.94
CA PRO A 42 -0.03 -12.03 -4.37
C PRO A 42 -0.20 -13.03 -5.54
N THR A 43 -1.42 -13.50 -5.81
CA THR A 43 -1.67 -14.43 -6.92
C THR A 43 -1.86 -13.70 -8.25
N THR A 44 -2.49 -12.53 -8.24
CA THR A 44 -2.79 -11.77 -9.47
C THR A 44 -1.88 -10.58 -9.68
N GLY A 45 -1.11 -10.16 -8.66
CA GLY A 45 -0.32 -8.92 -8.69
C GLY A 45 -1.18 -7.67 -8.58
N ASP A 46 -2.47 -7.78 -8.26
CA ASP A 46 -3.36 -6.62 -8.13
C ASP A 46 -3.16 -5.91 -6.80
N TYR A 47 -3.29 -4.58 -6.81
CA TYR A 47 -3.27 -3.75 -5.62
C TYR A 47 -4.59 -3.00 -5.49
N ALA A 48 -5.10 -2.91 -4.26
CA ALA A 48 -6.33 -2.20 -3.94
C ALA A 48 -6.14 -1.35 -2.70
N LEU A 49 -6.80 -0.20 -2.67
CA LEU A 49 -6.78 0.72 -1.55
C LEU A 49 -8.15 0.70 -0.87
N TRP A 50 -8.14 0.69 0.46
CA TRP A 50 -9.32 0.93 1.28
C TRP A 50 -9.18 2.25 2.00
N PHE A 51 -10.16 3.11 1.79
CA PHE A 51 -10.30 4.34 2.52
C PHE A 51 -11.01 4.08 3.84
N MET A 52 -10.44 4.59 4.94
CA MET A 52 -10.86 4.22 6.29
C MET A 52 -11.38 5.42 7.07
N ASP A 53 -12.46 5.21 7.82
CA ASP A 53 -12.91 6.11 8.88
C ASP A 53 -12.89 5.37 10.22
N GLY A 54 -11.77 5.47 10.93
CA GLY A 54 -11.49 4.68 12.12
C GLY A 54 -11.50 3.18 11.82
N ILE A 55 -12.48 2.46 12.39
CA ILE A 55 -12.63 1.00 12.18
C ILE A 55 -13.52 0.64 10.98
N LYS A 56 -14.01 1.63 10.22
CA LYS A 56 -14.93 1.43 9.09
C LYS A 56 -14.21 1.63 7.77
N ILE A 57 -14.50 0.77 6.81
CA ILE A 57 -14.15 1.00 5.40
C ILE A 57 -15.26 1.87 4.81
N ILE A 58 -14.91 3.05 4.29
CA ILE A 58 -15.88 3.97 3.67
C ILE A 58 -15.91 3.84 2.15
N ASN A 59 -14.79 3.43 1.53
CA ASN A 59 -14.68 3.19 0.10
C ASN A 59 -13.48 2.27 -0.19
N GLY A 60 -13.42 1.71 -1.40
CA GLY A 60 -12.24 0.98 -1.85
C GLY A 60 -12.24 0.73 -3.35
N ASN A 61 -11.06 0.71 -3.96
CA ASN A 61 -10.90 0.45 -5.38
C ASN A 61 -9.52 -0.12 -5.70
N TYR A 62 -9.38 -0.74 -6.87
CA TYR A 62 -8.10 -1.14 -7.40
C TYR A 62 -7.27 0.10 -7.76
N VAL A 63 -5.97 0.05 -7.46
CA VAL A 63 -4.99 1.09 -7.80
C VAL A 63 -4.07 0.60 -8.91
N PHE A 64 -3.58 -0.64 -8.80
CA PHE A 64 -2.73 -1.27 -9.80
C PHE A 64 -3.24 -2.65 -10.14
N ARG A 65 -3.02 -3.08 -11.39
CA ARG A 65 -3.42 -4.41 -11.86
C ARG A 65 -2.22 -5.15 -12.40
N SER A 66 -2.13 -6.43 -12.06
CA SER A 66 -1.12 -7.34 -12.60
C SER A 66 0.31 -6.80 -12.52
N VAL A 67 0.67 -6.23 -11.37
CA VAL A 67 2.04 -5.78 -11.10
C VAL A 67 2.96 -7.01 -11.06
N PRO A 68 4.10 -7.00 -11.79
CA PRO A 68 5.05 -8.11 -11.75
C PRO A 68 5.59 -8.37 -10.34
N ASP A 69 5.79 -9.64 -9.99
CA ASP A 69 6.25 -10.05 -8.65
C ASP A 69 7.59 -9.42 -8.23
N SER A 70 8.44 -9.05 -9.21
CA SER A 70 9.72 -8.39 -8.93
C SER A 70 9.53 -7.03 -8.27
N TRP A 71 8.44 -6.32 -8.59
CA TRP A 71 8.14 -4.98 -8.09
C TRP A 71 7.41 -5.07 -6.75
N GLN A 72 7.99 -4.45 -5.74
CA GLN A 72 7.45 -4.43 -4.39
C GLN A 72 7.33 -3.00 -3.88
N VAL A 73 6.24 -2.71 -3.15
CA VAL A 73 6.14 -1.49 -2.34
C VAL A 73 7.15 -1.60 -1.20
N ILE A 74 8.11 -0.68 -1.16
CA ILE A 74 9.14 -0.64 -0.11
C ILE A 74 8.91 0.49 0.88
N ARG A 75 8.21 1.56 0.46
CA ARG A 75 7.90 2.69 1.35
C ARG A 75 6.71 3.48 0.84
N THR A 76 5.99 4.08 1.78
CA THR A 76 4.98 5.11 1.52
C THR A 76 5.30 6.34 2.36
N ALA A 77 5.14 7.52 1.80
CA ALA A 77 5.39 8.81 2.42
C ALA A 77 4.83 9.91 1.52
N ASP A 78 4.60 11.11 2.05
CA ASP A 78 4.29 12.29 1.24
C ASP A 78 5.59 12.82 0.60
N TYR A 79 5.86 12.47 -0.66
CA TYR A 79 7.10 12.85 -1.35
C TYR A 79 6.98 14.19 -2.08
N ASN A 80 5.76 14.65 -2.38
CA ASN A 80 5.52 15.90 -3.10
C ASN A 80 5.03 17.06 -2.20
N GLY A 81 4.71 16.79 -0.93
CA GLY A 81 4.25 17.76 0.06
C GLY A 81 2.77 18.12 -0.04
N ASP A 82 1.94 17.30 -0.68
CA ASP A 82 0.51 17.58 -0.89
C ASP A 82 -0.41 17.07 0.24
N GLY A 83 0.19 16.45 1.28
CA GLY A 83 -0.52 15.90 2.42
C GLY A 83 -1.03 14.47 2.21
N LYS A 84 -0.72 13.83 1.07
CA LYS A 84 -1.12 12.46 0.75
C LYS A 84 0.08 11.53 0.63
N ALA A 85 -0.14 10.27 0.94
CA ALA A 85 0.89 9.25 0.82
C ALA A 85 1.11 8.85 -0.64
N ASP A 86 2.34 9.01 -1.09
CA ASP A 86 2.87 8.52 -2.36
C ASP A 86 3.53 7.14 -2.15
N ILE A 87 3.91 6.48 -3.25
CA ILE A 87 4.43 5.09 -3.21
C ILE A 87 5.81 5.00 -3.84
N LEU A 88 6.77 4.46 -3.08
CA LEU A 88 8.08 4.06 -3.57
C LEU A 88 8.11 2.55 -3.81
N TRP A 89 8.36 2.18 -5.06
CA TRP A 89 8.49 0.82 -5.52
C TRP A 89 9.94 0.46 -5.77
N GLN A 90 10.26 -0.81 -5.62
CA GLN A 90 11.55 -1.36 -6.01
C GLN A 90 11.39 -2.66 -6.77
N ASP A 91 12.14 -2.79 -7.86
CA ASP A 91 12.33 -4.07 -8.55
C ASP A 91 13.45 -4.84 -7.84
N SER A 92 13.11 -5.98 -7.26
CA SER A 92 14.03 -6.86 -6.54
C SER A 92 15.06 -7.57 -7.45
N THR A 93 14.83 -7.60 -8.76
CA THR A 93 15.73 -8.21 -9.75
C THR A 93 16.75 -7.21 -10.26
N THR A 94 16.31 -6.00 -10.63
CA THR A 94 17.20 -4.97 -11.21
C THR A 94 17.77 -4.02 -10.15
N GLY A 95 17.08 -3.85 -9.02
CA GLY A 95 17.38 -2.81 -8.04
C GLY A 95 16.89 -1.43 -8.46
N ASP A 96 16.05 -1.33 -9.50
CA ASP A 96 15.42 -0.06 -9.88
C ASP A 96 14.46 0.41 -8.79
N VAL A 97 14.41 1.72 -8.57
CA VAL A 97 13.51 2.37 -7.61
C VAL A 97 12.63 3.35 -8.37
N TYR A 98 11.32 3.22 -8.21
CA TYR A 98 10.33 3.98 -8.95
C TYR A 98 9.37 4.70 -7.98
N LEU A 99 9.22 6.00 -8.14
CA LEU A 99 8.34 6.82 -7.33
C LEU A 99 7.03 7.06 -8.10
N LEU A 100 5.91 6.89 -7.42
CA LEU A 100 4.57 7.22 -7.90
C LEU A 100 3.97 8.29 -6.99
N LEU A 101 3.59 9.43 -7.57
CA LEU A 101 2.82 10.45 -6.88
C LEU A 101 1.32 10.10 -6.96
N MET A 102 0.61 10.17 -5.85
CA MET A 102 -0.73 9.60 -5.70
C MET A 102 -1.76 10.63 -5.19
N ASP A 103 -3.03 10.39 -5.56
CA ASP A 103 -4.21 11.07 -5.03
C ASP A 103 -5.29 10.01 -4.81
N GLY A 104 -5.27 9.39 -3.62
CA GLY A 104 -6.01 8.18 -3.32
C GLY A 104 -5.66 7.06 -4.31
N THR A 105 -6.63 6.67 -5.14
CA THR A 105 -6.43 5.61 -6.14
C THR A 105 -5.93 6.12 -7.49
N LYS A 106 -5.65 7.42 -7.64
CA LYS A 106 -5.18 8.00 -8.90
C LYS A 106 -3.68 8.24 -8.83
N LYS A 107 -3.00 7.96 -9.94
CA LYS A 107 -1.60 8.33 -10.15
C LYS A 107 -1.55 9.74 -10.76
N LEU A 108 -0.86 10.65 -10.08
CA LEU A 108 -0.64 12.03 -10.54
C LEU A 108 0.65 12.17 -11.36
N GLY A 109 1.67 11.39 -11.01
CA GLY A 109 2.98 11.45 -11.66
C GLY A 109 3.82 10.22 -11.33
N GLU A 110 4.90 10.03 -12.09
CA GLU A 110 5.79 8.88 -11.89
C GLU A 110 7.19 9.10 -12.44
N GLY A 111 8.17 8.37 -11.92
CA GLY A 111 9.52 8.35 -12.46
C GLY A 111 10.49 7.46 -11.69
N PHE A 112 11.62 7.12 -12.32
CA PHE A 112 12.71 6.43 -11.64
C PHE A 112 13.41 7.38 -10.67
N ALA A 113 13.38 7.05 -9.37
CA ALA A 113 14.20 7.70 -8.36
C ALA A 113 15.65 7.17 -8.39
N GLY A 114 15.83 5.93 -8.88
CA GLY A 114 17.14 5.32 -9.07
C GLY A 114 17.05 4.11 -10.01
N LYS A 115 18.15 3.78 -10.67
CA LYS A 115 18.24 2.61 -11.54
C LYS A 115 19.42 1.73 -11.17
N GLY A 116 19.22 0.42 -11.15
CA GLY A 116 20.30 -0.54 -10.92
C GLY A 116 20.96 -0.43 -9.54
N ILE A 117 20.22 -0.04 -8.50
CA ILE A 117 20.82 0.24 -7.18
C ILE A 117 21.43 -1.06 -6.61
N PRO A 118 22.75 -1.10 -6.32
CA PRO A 118 23.39 -2.29 -5.77
C PRO A 118 22.78 -2.67 -4.42
N SER A 119 22.68 -3.97 -4.12
CA SER A 119 22.01 -4.48 -2.92
C SER A 119 22.47 -3.85 -1.60
N GLN A 120 23.76 -3.49 -1.48
CA GLN A 120 24.29 -2.79 -0.30
C GLN A 120 23.77 -1.35 -0.10
N TRP A 121 23.19 -0.74 -1.13
CA TRP A 121 22.63 0.61 -1.14
C TRP A 121 21.11 0.61 -1.30
N GLN A 122 20.50 -0.57 -1.42
CA GLN A 122 19.06 -0.67 -1.55
C GLN A 122 18.38 -0.28 -0.21
N PRO A 123 17.33 0.56 -0.26
CA PRO A 123 16.52 0.85 0.91
C PRO A 123 15.92 -0.45 1.47
N ARG A 124 15.97 -0.61 2.79
CA ARG A 124 15.35 -1.71 3.53
C ARG A 124 14.02 -1.29 4.13
#